data_AF-A0A5Q0TSR4-F1
#
_entry.id   AF-A0A5Q0TSR4-F1
#
_cell.length_a   1.000
_cell.length_b   1.000
_cell.length_c   1.000
_cell.angle_alpha   90.00
_cell.angle_beta   90.00
_cell.angle_gamma   90.00
#
_symmetry.space_group_name_H-M   'P 1'
#
loop_
_entity.id
_entity.type
_entity.pdbx_description
1 polymer ?
#
loop_
_entity_poly.entity_id
_entity_poly.type
_entity_poly.pdbx_seq_one_letter_code
_entity_poly.pdbx_strand_id
1 'polypeptide(L)'
;SAITFGGLLAEKTYNTIGISETLVFTCAGGILFALVSGQPMMITGATGPLLLLDESLANFCRSYEFDFLTARMYCGLWMIVIALLVASVEGSVAVRKITRFTEDIFAFLISLIFIGEPVTSLVNVFKAHPLGIDY
;
A
#
# COMPACT_ATOMS: atom_id res chain seq x y z
N SER A 1 -10.18 7.47 -3.07
CA SER A 1 -9.08 6.50 -2.86
C SER A 1 -8.31 6.79 -1.58
N ALA A 2 -7.62 7.93 -1.43
CA ALA A 2 -6.80 8.21 -0.23
C ALA A 2 -7.59 8.18 1.10
N ILE A 3 -8.84 8.65 1.12
CA ILE A 3 -9.68 8.64 2.34
C ILE A 3 -10.14 7.22 2.69
N THR A 4 -10.63 6.46 1.70
CA THR A 4 -11.05 5.05 1.87
C THR A 4 -9.88 4.16 2.28
N PHE A 5 -8.74 4.32 1.61
CA PHE A 5 -7.53 3.55 1.90
C PHE A 5 -6.87 3.98 3.20
N GLY A 6 -6.87 5.27 3.54
CA GLY A 6 -6.42 5.75 4.84
C GLY A 6 -7.29 5.24 5.99
N GLY A 7 -8.62 5.17 5.78
CA GLY A 7 -9.56 4.60 6.75
C GLY A 7 -9.35 3.10 6.96
N LEU A 8 -9.23 2.33 5.87
CA LEU A 8 -8.88 0.91 5.93
C LEU A 8 -7.51 0.69 6.60
N LEU A 9 -6.50 1.51 6.27
CA LEU A 9 -5.18 1.41 6.88
C LEU A 9 -5.22 1.71 8.39
N ALA A 10 -5.99 2.72 8.81
CA ALA A 10 -6.17 3.05 10.22
C ALA A 10 -6.85 1.91 10.99
N GLU A 11 -7.88 1.29 10.40
CA GLU A 11 -8.58 0.14 10.98
C GLU A 11 -7.67 -1.11 11.07
N LYS A 12 -6.91 -1.38 10.01
CA LYS A 12 -6.02 -2.55 9.90
C LYS A 12 -4.70 -2.41 10.67
N THR A 13 -4.26 -1.18 10.94
CA THR A 13 -3.03 -0.86 11.68
C THR A 13 -3.34 -0.45 13.13
N TYR A 14 -4.51 -0.83 13.67
CA TYR A 14 -4.90 -0.56 15.07
C TYR A 14 -4.75 0.91 15.48
N ASN A 15 -5.03 1.84 14.56
CA ASN A 15 -4.97 3.28 14.79
C ASN A 15 -3.56 3.84 15.10
N THR A 16 -2.50 3.07 14.84
CA THR A 16 -1.10 3.53 15.02
C THR A 16 -0.68 4.57 13.98
N ILE A 17 -1.35 4.58 12.82
CA ILE A 17 -1.20 5.61 11.77
C ILE A 17 -2.59 6.09 11.40
N GLY A 18 -2.83 7.38 11.57
CA GLY A 18 -4.11 8.02 11.28
C GLY A 18 -4.33 8.32 9.80
N ILE A 19 -5.61 8.53 9.46
CA ILE A 19 -6.03 8.97 8.12
C ILE A 19 -5.42 10.33 7.78
N SER A 20 -5.36 11.25 8.76
CA SER A 20 -4.79 12.59 8.61
C SER A 20 -3.30 12.56 8.33
N GLU A 21 -2.53 11.74 9.04
CA GLU A 21 -1.08 11.61 8.85
C GLU A 21 -0.77 11.07 7.45
N THR A 22 -1.45 9.98 7.07
CA THR A 22 -1.31 9.37 5.74
C THR A 22 -1.64 10.38 4.63
N LEU A 23 -2.68 11.19 4.82
CA LEU A 23 -3.09 12.21 3.86
C LEU A 23 -2.05 13.32 3.74
N VAL A 24 -1.54 13.85 4.86
CA VAL A 24 -0.50 14.89 4.87
C VAL A 24 0.79 14.39 4.21
N PHE A 25 1.23 13.17 4.52
CA PHE A 25 2.43 12.57 3.92
C PHE A 25 2.26 12.36 2.41
N THR A 26 1.10 11.87 1.97
CA THR A 26 0.82 11.67 0.54
C THR A 26 0.79 13.01 -0.21
N CYS A 27 0.17 14.04 0.36
CA CYS A 27 0.13 15.37 -0.24
C CYS A 27 1.54 16.00 -0.32
N ALA A 28 2.31 15.95 0.76
CA ALA A 28 3.67 16.49 0.78
C ALA A 28 4.58 15.75 -0.20
N GLY A 29 4.53 14.41 -0.23
CA GLY A 29 5.28 13.57 -1.17
C GLY A 29 4.88 13.82 -2.63
N GLY A 30 3.59 13.99 -2.90
CA GLY A 30 3.08 14.32 -4.24
C GLY A 30 3.56 15.69 -4.74
N ILE A 31 3.56 16.71 -3.88
CA ILE A 31 4.09 18.05 -4.23
C ILE A 31 5.59 17.98 -4.50
N LEU A 32 6.36 17.32 -3.63
CA LEU A 32 7.80 17.15 -3.82
C LEU A 32 8.11 16.38 -5.11
N PHE A 33 7.37 15.31 -5.40
CA PHE A 33 7.52 14.55 -6.62
C PHE A 33 7.14 15.36 -7.86
N ALA A 34 6.05 16.13 -7.81
CA ALA A 34 5.64 16.99 -8.93
C ALA A 34 6.69 18.05 -9.28
N LEU A 35 7.40 18.59 -8.28
CA LEU A 35 8.43 19.61 -8.49
C LEU A 35 9.78 19.05 -8.97
N VAL A 36 10.14 17.83 -8.57
CA VAL A 36 11.49 17.26 -8.77
C VAL A 36 11.51 16.12 -9.81
N SER A 37 10.36 15.57 -10.22
CA SER A 37 10.30 14.42 -11.13
C SER A 37 10.47 14.78 -12.61
N GLY A 38 11.06 13.86 -13.39
CA GLY A 38 11.14 13.94 -14.84
C GLY A 38 9.86 13.52 -15.58
N GLN A 39 8.87 12.96 -14.86
CA GLN A 39 7.58 12.54 -15.41
C GLN A 39 6.43 12.87 -14.43
N PRO A 40 5.94 14.12 -14.43
CA PRO A 40 4.92 14.59 -13.47
C PRO A 40 3.53 14.00 -13.71
N MET A 41 3.31 13.25 -14.79
CA MET A 41 2.05 12.55 -15.06
C MET A 41 1.86 11.31 -14.17
N MET A 42 2.92 10.82 -13.51
CA MET A 42 2.82 9.70 -12.61
C MET A 42 2.22 10.13 -11.27
N ILE A 43 1.01 9.64 -10.97
CA ILE A 43 0.35 9.88 -9.69
C ILE A 43 0.95 8.93 -8.66
N THR A 44 1.69 9.49 -7.70
CA THR A 44 2.19 8.76 -6.54
C THR A 44 1.11 8.74 -5.45
N GLY A 45 0.76 7.56 -4.95
CA GLY A 45 -0.29 7.41 -3.94
C GLY A 45 -0.35 5.99 -3.38
N ALA A 46 -1.10 5.82 -2.30
CA ALA A 46 -1.35 4.50 -1.71
C ALA A 46 -2.06 3.59 -2.72
N THR A 47 -1.50 2.41 -2.96
CA THR A 47 -2.05 1.38 -3.85
C THR A 47 -2.56 0.20 -3.03
N GLY A 48 -3.59 -0.51 -3.51
CA GLY A 48 -4.16 -1.68 -2.82
C GLY A 48 -3.10 -2.71 -2.36
N PRO A 49 -2.18 -3.15 -3.23
CA PRO A 49 -1.12 -4.08 -2.83
C PRO A 49 -0.18 -3.54 -1.73
N LEU A 50 0.08 -2.23 -1.71
CA LEU A 50 0.90 -1.61 -0.66
C LEU A 50 0.19 -1.66 0.70
N LEU A 51 -1.13 -1.50 0.72
CA LEU A 51 -1.93 -1.59 1.95
C LEU A 51 -1.99 -3.01 2.48
N LEU A 52 -2.11 -4.01 1.61
CA LEU A 52 -2.04 -5.42 2.01
C LEU A 52 -0.66 -5.79 2.56
N LEU A 53 0.41 -5.22 1.99
CA LEU A 53 1.75 -5.38 2.54
C LEU A 53 1.85 -4.75 3.94
N ASP A 54 1.32 -3.54 4.11
CA ASP A 54 1.29 -2.84 5.41
C ASP A 54 0.45 -3.60 6.45
N GLU A 55 -0.71 -4.15 6.08
CA GLU A 55 -1.54 -5.00 6.94
C GLU A 55 -0.81 -6.28 7.35
N SER A 56 -0.13 -6.94 6.39
CA SER A 56 0.68 -8.12 6.66
C SER A 56 1.84 -7.81 7.60
N LEU A 57 2.53 -6.68 7.40
CA LEU A 57 3.61 -6.21 8.27
C LEU A 57 3.10 -5.90 9.69
N ALA A 58 1.93 -5.27 9.82
CA ALA A 58 1.31 -4.99 11.11
C ALA A 58 0.95 -6.29 11.85
N ASN A 59 0.37 -7.27 11.16
CA ASN A 59 0.05 -8.59 11.73
C ASN A 59 1.31 -9.37 12.12
N PHE A 60 2.38 -9.27 11.33
CA PHE A 60 3.69 -9.84 11.66
C PHE A 60 4.25 -9.20 12.93
N CYS A 61 4.35 -7.87 12.98
CA CYS A 61 4.88 -7.16 14.16
C CYS A 61 4.09 -7.51 15.43
N ARG A 62 2.76 -7.63 15.33
CA ARG A 62 1.91 -8.06 16.45
C ARG A 62 2.18 -9.48 16.91
N SER A 63 2.40 -10.41 15.98
CA SER A 63 2.67 -11.82 16.30
C SER A 63 4.01 -12.01 17.01
N TYR A 64 4.95 -11.09 16.80
CA TYR A 64 6.29 -11.09 17.40
C TYR A 64 6.46 -10.02 18.51
N GLU A 65 5.38 -9.35 18.91
CA GLU A 65 5.38 -8.25 19.90
C GLU A 65 6.37 -7.10 19.60
N PHE A 66 6.62 -6.83 18.33
CA PHE A 66 7.47 -5.74 17.88
C PHE A 66 6.69 -4.45 17.63
N ASP A 67 7.37 -3.32 17.86
CA ASP A 67 6.83 -2.00 17.55
C ASP A 67 6.73 -1.78 16.03
N PHE A 68 5.50 -1.61 15.56
CA PHE A 68 5.20 -1.44 14.13
C PHE A 68 5.87 -0.19 13.54
N LEU A 69 5.94 0.91 14.29
CA LEU A 69 6.49 2.16 13.79
C LEU A 69 8.00 2.04 13.55
N THR A 70 8.72 1.39 14.48
CA THR A 70 10.13 1.06 14.35
C THR A 70 10.39 0.14 13.15
N ALA A 71 9.58 -0.90 12.97
CA ALA A 71 9.69 -1.81 11.82
C ALA A 71 9.47 -1.07 10.49
N ARG A 72 8.45 -0.21 10.42
CA ARG A 72 8.15 0.61 9.24
C ARG A 72 9.29 1.57 8.88
N MET A 73 9.91 2.20 9.88
CA MET A 73 11.08 3.07 9.67
C MET A 73 12.26 2.28 9.10
N TYR A 74 12.55 1.10 9.63
CA TYR A 74 13.64 0.25 9.15
C TYR A 74 13.40 -0.22 7.71
N CYS A 75 12.17 -0.65 7.38
CA CYS A 75 11.78 -0.95 6.00
C CYS A 75 11.98 0.26 5.08
N GLY A 76 11.54 1.46 5.50
CA GLY A 76 11.71 2.70 4.74
C GLY A 76 13.17 3.04 4.46
N LEU A 77 14.07 2.88 5.45
CA LEU A 77 15.50 3.10 5.28
C LEU A 77 16.10 2.14 4.23
N TRP A 78 15.78 0.85 4.32
CA TRP A 78 16.25 -0.13 3.34
C TRP A 78 15.70 0.13 1.94
N MET A 79 14.45 0.57 1.81
CA MET A 79 13.87 0.96 0.53
C MET A 79 14.65 2.10 -0.13
N ILE A 80 15.11 3.10 0.64
CA ILE A 80 15.94 4.19 0.12
C ILE A 80 17.31 3.66 -0.33
N VAL A 81 17.95 2.81 0.48
CA VAL A 81 19.26 2.23 0.15
C VAL A 81 19.18 1.41 -1.15
N ILE A 82 18.18 0.53 -1.27
CA ILE A 82 17.97 -0.27 -2.48
C ILE A 82 17.66 0.62 -3.67
N ALA A 83 16.82 1.64 -3.51
CA ALA A 83 16.51 2.59 -4.59
C ALA A 83 17.75 3.33 -5.10
N LEU A 84 18.63 3.79 -4.20
CA LEU A 84 19.89 4.44 -4.58
C LEU A 84 20.85 3.48 -5.27
N LEU A 85 20.97 2.24 -4.78
CA LEU A 85 21.79 1.22 -5.42
C LEU A 85 21.29 0.91 -6.84
N VAL A 86 19.99 0.69 -7.01
CA VAL A 86 19.38 0.43 -8.32
C VAL A 86 19.54 1.62 -9.26
N ALA A 87 19.39 2.85 -8.76
CA ALA A 87 19.63 4.06 -9.53
C ALA A 87 21.10 4.18 -9.99
N SER A 88 22.06 3.83 -9.11
CA SER A 88 23.49 3.88 -9.43
C SER A 88 23.94 2.84 -10.48
N VAL A 89 23.23 1.72 -10.58
CA VAL A 89 23.55 0.60 -11.50
C VAL A 89 22.77 0.68 -12.83
N GLU A 90 22.17 1.83 -13.15
CA GLU A 90 21.30 1.99 -14.32
C GLU A 90 20.21 0.91 -14.40
N GLY A 91 19.42 0.76 -13.33
CA GLY A 91 18.36 -0.25 -13.20
C GLY A 91 17.35 -0.28 -14.37
N SER A 92 17.29 0.76 -15.21
CA SER A 92 16.56 0.80 -16.47
C SER A 92 16.85 -0.38 -17.40
N VAL A 93 18.05 -0.97 -17.33
CA VAL A 93 18.39 -2.19 -18.11
C VAL A 93 17.60 -3.41 -17.63
N ALA A 94 17.31 -3.51 -16.33
CA ALA A 94 16.49 -4.60 -15.77
C ALA A 94 15.03 -4.48 -16.20
N VAL A 95 14.49 -3.24 -16.26
CA VAL A 95 13.12 -2.97 -16.73
C VAL A 95 12.93 -3.40 -18.18
N ARG A 96 13.95 -3.22 -19.05
CA ARG A 96 13.90 -3.67 -20.45
C ARG A 96 13.80 -5.19 -20.62
N LYS A 97 14.12 -5.98 -19.58
CA LYS A 97 13.99 -7.44 -19.62
C LYS A 97 12.58 -7.92 -19.24
N ILE A 98 11.73 -7.04 -18.73
CA ILE A 98 10.33 -7.36 -18.44
C ILE A 98 9.61 -7.55 -19.78
N THR A 99 9.01 -8.73 -19.95
CA THR A 99 8.25 -9.06 -21.16
C THR A 99 6.78 -8.74 -20.98
N ARG A 100 6.08 -8.45 -22.07
CA ARG A 100 4.62 -8.21 -22.09
C ARG A 100 3.83 -9.31 -21.36
N PHE A 101 4.26 -10.56 -21.46
CA PHE A 101 3.65 -11.67 -20.75
C PHE A 101 3.71 -11.51 -19.21
N THR A 102 4.83 -11.00 -18.69
CA THR A 102 4.99 -10.77 -17.24
C THR A 102 4.13 -9.59 -16.79
N GLU A 103 4.03 -8.55 -17.61
CA GLU A 103 3.16 -7.40 -17.35
C GLU A 103 1.68 -7.81 -17.32
N ASP A 104 1.24 -8.63 -18.28
CA ASP A 104 -0.13 -9.13 -18.36
C ASP A 104 -0.49 -9.99 -17.14
N ILE A 105 0.42 -10.87 -16.69
CA ILE A 105 0.23 -11.67 -15.46
C ILE A 105 0.14 -10.77 -14.23
N PHE A 106 1.01 -9.76 -14.13
CA PHE A 106 1.03 -8.84 -12.98
C PHE A 106 -0.24 -8.00 -12.92
N ALA A 107 -0.70 -7.49 -14.07
CA ALA A 107 -1.96 -6.75 -14.18
C ALA A 107 -3.17 -7.63 -13.80
N PHE A 108 -3.18 -8.89 -14.24
CA PHE A 108 -4.21 -9.86 -13.86
C PHE A 108 -4.21 -10.12 -12.34
N LEU A 109 -3.04 -10.30 -11.73
CA LEU A 109 -2.90 -10.51 -10.28
C LEU A 109 -3.43 -9.32 -9.47
N ILE A 110 -3.04 -8.10 -9.83
CA ILE A 110 -3.54 -6.89 -9.15
C ILE A 110 -5.06 -6.81 -9.29
N SER A 111 -5.59 -7.08 -10.48
CA SER A 111 -7.04 -7.06 -10.73
C SER A 111 -7.78 -8.07 -9.86
N LEU A 112 -7.23 -9.28 -9.72
CA LEU A 112 -7.80 -10.33 -8.87
C LEU A 112 -7.80 -9.94 -7.38
N ILE A 113 -6.70 -9.35 -6.90
CA ILE A 113 -6.59 -8.83 -5.52
C ILE A 113 -7.62 -7.72 -5.28
N PHE A 114 -7.74 -6.78 -6.22
CA PHE A 114 -8.65 -5.64 -6.11
C PHE A 114 -10.13 -6.06 -6.09
N ILE A 115 -10.48 -7.18 -6.72
CA ILE A 115 -11.84 -7.76 -6.65
C ILE A 115 -12.06 -8.51 -5.33
N GLY A 116 -11.02 -9.17 -4.80
CA GLY A 116 -11.11 -9.94 -3.54
C GLY A 116 -11.40 -9.08 -2.32
N GLU A 117 -10.73 -7.93 -2.18
CA GLU A 117 -10.87 -7.04 -1.01
C GLU A 117 -12.32 -6.56 -0.76
N PRO A 118 -13.05 -6.02 -1.75
CA PRO A 118 -14.43 -5.59 -1.57
C PRO A 118 -15.37 -6.74 -1.21
N VAL A 119 -15.15 -7.93 -1.77
CA VAL A 119 -15.97 -9.12 -1.47
C VAL A 119 -15.81 -9.52 0.00
N THR A 120 -14.57 -9.60 0.50
CA THR A 120 -14.32 -9.88 1.91
C THR A 120 -14.90 -8.80 2.82
N SER A 121 -14.75 -7.53 2.44
CA SER A 121 -15.31 -6.40 3.19
C SER A 121 -16.84 -6.46 3.26
N LEU A 122 -17.50 -6.78 2.14
CA LEU A 122 -18.95 -6.92 2.07
C LEU A 122 -19.44 -8.08 2.94
N VAL A 123 -18.78 -9.24 2.89
CA VAL A 123 -19.09 -10.38 3.78
C VAL A 123 -18.97 -9.99 5.26
N ASN A 124 -17.95 -9.22 5.64
CA ASN A 124 -17.79 -8.74 7.02
C ASN A 124 -18.92 -7.80 7.44
N VAL A 125 -19.37 -6.90 6.57
CA VAL A 125 -20.51 -6.00 6.84
C VAL A 125 -21.80 -6.80 7.04
N PHE A 126 -22.07 -7.80 6.21
CA PHE A 126 -23.24 -8.67 6.35
C PHE A 126 -23.20 -9.54 7.62
N LYS A 127 -22.01 -9.95 8.06
CA LYS A 127 -21.83 -10.63 9.37
C LYS A 127 -22.07 -9.67 10.54
N ALA A 128 -21.61 -8.43 10.43
CA ALA A 128 -21.76 -7.41 11.47
C ALA A 128 -23.22 -6.92 11.59
N HIS A 129 -23.95 -6.86 10.48
CA HIS A 129 -25.36 -6.48 10.43
C HIS A 129 -26.17 -7.62 9.79
N PRO A 130 -26.47 -8.69 10.56
CA PRO A 130 -27.24 -9.80 10.04
C PRO A 130 -28.62 -9.30 9.60
N LEU A 131 -29.03 -9.69 8.39
CA LEU A 131 -30.37 -9.38 7.88
C LEU A 131 -31.42 -10.17 8.66
N GLY A 132 -31.97 -9.54 9.70
CA GLY A 132 -33.21 -9.92 10.38
C GLY A 132 -33.07 -10.82 11.60
N ILE A 133 -32.91 -10.21 12.79
CA ILE A 133 -33.52 -10.66 14.07
C ILE A 133 -33.85 -9.40 14.91
N ASP A 134 -34.74 -8.55 14.41
CA ASP A 134 -35.44 -7.52 15.22
C ASP A 134 -36.83 -7.26 14.61
N TYR A 135 -37.69 -8.28 14.69
CA TYR A 135 -39.15 -8.12 14.71
C TYR A 135 -39.70 -8.88 15.92
#